data_AF-A0A6I6WKX2-F1
#
_entry.id   AF-A0A6I6WKX2-F1
#
_cell.length_a   1.000
_cell.length_b   1.000
_cell.length_c   1.000
_cell.angle_alpha   90.00
_cell.angle_beta   90.00
_cell.angle_gamma   90.00
#
_symmetry.space_group_name_H-M   'P 1'
#
loop_
_entity.id
_entity.type
_entity.pdbx_description
1 polymer ?
#
loop_
_entity_poly.entity_id
_entity_poly.type
_entity_poly.pdbx_seq_one_letter_code
_entity_poly.pdbx_strand_id
1 'polypeptide(L)'
;MDGDVAVNVSGEWVMADDAAAPSTPAEGVAEHNTREKPKKYPGEHDVATWSHGAVVVVPCEHPGRPGALPYDRMLLDISAHGTPLNDEPHRAHEVFGLLAQHAASRLADKLDCEQQGKQGSGRK
;
A
#
# COMPACT_ATOMS: atom_id res chain seq x y z
N MET A 1 7.11 28.99 -1.79
CA MET A 1 8.21 28.38 -1.02
C MET A 1 8.35 26.98 -1.56
N ASP A 2 9.46 26.65 -2.22
CA ASP A 2 9.79 25.26 -2.53
C ASP A 2 10.43 24.68 -1.27
N GLY A 3 9.60 24.22 -0.35
CA GLY A 3 10.02 23.55 0.87
C GLY A 3 9.89 22.05 0.69
N ASP A 4 10.88 21.28 1.15
CA ASP A 4 10.79 19.83 1.16
C ASP A 4 9.58 19.40 1.99
N VAL A 5 8.57 18.82 1.34
CA VAL A 5 7.39 18.29 2.03
C VAL A 5 7.77 16.96 2.67
N ALA A 6 7.68 16.91 4.00
CA ALA A 6 7.92 15.68 4.75
C ALA A 6 6.79 14.67 4.45
N VAL A 7 7.18 13.44 4.14
CA VAL A 7 6.27 12.34 3.89
C VAL A 7 6.55 11.26 4.94
N ASN A 8 5.49 10.77 5.58
CA ASN A 8 5.55 9.63 6.47
C ASN A 8 5.29 8.34 5.69
N VAL A 9 5.94 7.26 6.12
CA VAL A 9 5.73 5.92 5.58
C VAL A 9 5.47 4.98 6.76
N SER A 10 4.31 4.34 6.79
CA SER A 10 3.94 3.35 7.81
C SER A 10 3.43 2.07 7.14
N GLY A 11 3.74 0.93 7.75
CA GLY A 11 3.30 -0.38 7.27
C GLY A 11 2.48 -1.10 8.32
N GLU A 12 1.42 -1.77 7.89
CA GLU A 12 0.56 -2.62 8.73
C GLU A 12 0.31 -3.97 8.06
N TRP A 13 0.45 -5.04 8.85
CA TRP A 13 0.05 -6.38 8.44
C TRP A 13 -1.45 -6.52 8.62
N VAL A 14 -2.14 -6.88 7.53
CA VAL A 14 -3.59 -7.06 7.55
C VAL A 14 -3.96 -8.41 6.93
N MET A 15 -5.18 -8.86 7.22
CA MET A 15 -5.77 -10.02 6.57
C MET A 15 -6.68 -9.56 5.43
N ALA A 16 -6.78 -10.36 4.37
CA ALA A 16 -7.90 -10.26 3.44
C ALA A 16 -9.21 -10.19 4.23
N ASP A 17 -10.06 -9.23 3.89
CA ASP A 17 -11.43 -9.13 4.40
C ASP A 17 -11.52 -8.97 5.93
N ASP A 18 -10.46 -8.47 6.58
CA ASP A 18 -10.54 -8.08 7.99
C ASP A 18 -11.56 -6.94 8.15
N ALA A 19 -12.60 -7.17 8.95
CA ALA A 19 -13.63 -6.16 9.21
C ALA A 19 -13.16 -5.07 10.19
N ALA A 20 -12.07 -5.30 10.92
CA ALA A 20 -11.56 -4.39 11.95
C ALA A 20 -10.40 -3.50 11.46
N ALA A 21 -9.78 -3.82 10.32
CA ALA A 21 -8.65 -3.10 9.74
C ALA A 21 -8.89 -2.86 8.24
N PRO A 22 -8.34 -1.78 7.64
CA PRO A 22 -8.40 -1.60 6.20
C PRO A 22 -7.72 -2.80 5.52
N SER A 23 -8.38 -3.41 4.55
CA SER A 23 -7.85 -4.60 3.84
C SER A 23 -7.48 -4.30 2.39
N THR A 24 -7.89 -3.12 1.91
CA THR A 24 -7.65 -2.61 0.56
C THR A 24 -7.02 -1.21 0.60
N PRO A 25 -6.33 -0.78 -0.47
CA PRO A 25 -5.77 0.57 -0.53
C PRO A 25 -6.82 1.65 -0.33
N ALA A 26 -8.00 1.49 -0.94
CA ALA A 26 -9.06 2.49 -0.87
C ALA A 26 -9.62 2.67 0.55
N GLU A 27 -9.73 1.59 1.32
CA GLU A 27 -10.10 1.65 2.74
C GLU A 27 -9.03 2.33 3.57
N GLY A 28 -7.74 2.02 3.35
CA GLY A 28 -6.64 2.71 4.02
C GLY A 28 -6.63 4.22 3.74
N VAL A 29 -6.91 4.64 2.50
CA VAL A 29 -7.07 6.07 2.20
C VAL A 29 -8.24 6.68 2.97
N ALA A 30 -9.35 5.95 3.17
CA ALA A 30 -10.52 6.47 3.85
C ALA A 30 -10.24 6.83 5.33
N GLU A 31 -9.28 6.17 5.98
CA GLU A 31 -8.86 6.46 7.36
C GLU A 31 -8.29 7.89 7.52
N HIS A 32 -7.76 8.46 6.44
CA HIS A 32 -7.30 9.86 6.41
C HIS A 32 -8.43 10.88 6.31
N ASN A 33 -9.70 10.44 6.35
CA ASN A 33 -10.89 11.29 6.19
C ASN A 33 -10.83 12.15 4.91
N THR A 34 -10.29 11.59 3.83
CA THR A 34 -10.12 12.31 2.56
C THR A 34 -11.47 12.62 1.94
N ARG A 35 -11.71 13.89 1.59
CA ARG A 35 -12.92 14.30 0.86
C ARG A 35 -12.91 13.87 -0.60
N GLU A 36 -11.72 13.73 -1.18
CA GLU A 36 -11.53 13.32 -2.56
C GLU A 36 -11.68 11.80 -2.67
N LYS A 37 -12.28 11.34 -3.78
CA LYS A 37 -12.32 9.92 -4.07
C LYS A 37 -10.90 9.43 -4.39
N PRO A 38 -10.42 8.34 -3.76
CA PRO A 38 -9.13 7.76 -4.09
C PRO A 38 -9.07 7.38 -5.57
N LYS A 39 -7.92 7.63 -6.20
CA LYS A 39 -7.66 7.29 -7.61
C LYS A 39 -6.68 6.13 -7.68
N LYS A 40 -7.04 5.10 -8.44
CA LYS A 40 -6.12 4.00 -8.73
C LYS A 40 -4.93 4.52 -9.54
N TYR A 41 -3.73 4.10 -9.17
CA TYR A 41 -2.50 4.39 -9.91
C TYR A 41 -2.01 3.13 -10.63
N PRO A 42 -1.64 3.22 -11.93
CA PRO A 42 -1.21 2.05 -12.69
C PRO A 42 0.17 1.54 -12.24
N GLY A 43 0.37 0.22 -12.28
CA GLY A 43 1.64 -0.42 -11.98
C GLY A 43 1.47 -1.89 -11.59
N GLU A 44 2.53 -2.47 -11.03
CA GLU A 44 2.58 -3.87 -10.60
C GLU A 44 1.77 -4.11 -9.32
N HIS A 45 1.91 -3.19 -8.36
CA HIS A 45 1.21 -3.27 -7.07
C HIS A 45 -0.13 -2.55 -7.12
N ASP A 46 -1.09 -2.95 -6.28
CA ASP A 46 -2.38 -2.26 -6.19
C ASP A 46 -2.26 -0.99 -5.35
N VAL A 47 -2.31 0.16 -6.00
CA VAL A 47 -2.09 1.49 -5.40
C VAL A 47 -3.33 2.35 -5.55
N ALA A 48 -3.73 3.00 -4.46
CA ALA A 48 -4.69 4.11 -4.46
C ALA A 48 -4.00 5.39 -3.99
N THR A 49 -4.34 6.51 -4.63
CA THR A 49 -3.73 7.82 -4.36
C THR A 49 -4.79 8.87 -4.07
N TRP A 50 -4.40 9.89 -3.33
CA TRP A 50 -5.15 11.13 -3.13
C TRP A 50 -4.18 12.32 -3.16
N SER A 51 -4.70 13.55 -3.05
CA SER A 51 -3.89 14.77 -3.09
C SER A 51 -2.75 14.84 -2.07
N HIS A 52 -2.79 14.06 -1.00
CA HIS A 52 -1.83 14.13 0.12
C HIS A 52 -1.12 12.80 0.41
N GLY A 53 -1.30 11.77 -0.43
CA GLY A 53 -0.68 10.48 -0.18
C GLY A 53 -1.06 9.37 -1.15
N ALA A 54 -0.56 8.19 -0.83
CA ALA A 54 -0.92 6.92 -1.45
C ALA A 54 -0.92 5.79 -0.42
N VAL A 55 -1.78 4.80 -0.65
CA VAL A 55 -1.74 3.52 0.03
C VAL A 55 -1.50 2.44 -1.03
N VAL A 56 -0.67 1.45 -0.69
CA VAL A 56 -0.37 0.30 -1.55
C VAL A 56 -0.45 -1.00 -0.78
N VAL A 57 -0.96 -2.04 -1.44
CA VAL A 57 -0.96 -3.41 -0.91
C VAL A 57 0.20 -4.19 -1.52
N VAL A 58 0.99 -4.83 -0.66
CA VAL A 58 1.99 -5.84 -1.01
C VAL A 58 1.46 -7.21 -0.57
N PRO A 59 1.01 -8.07 -1.50
CA PRO A 59 0.59 -9.43 -1.18
C PRO A 59 1.78 -10.20 -0.58
N CYS A 60 1.60 -10.77 0.61
CA CYS A 60 2.65 -11.48 1.32
C CYS A 60 2.05 -12.35 2.41
N GLU A 61 1.99 -13.66 2.16
CA GLU A 61 1.60 -14.62 3.19
C GLU A 61 2.72 -14.70 4.24
N HIS A 62 2.42 -14.21 5.44
CA HIS A 62 3.40 -14.20 6.52
C HIS A 62 3.67 -15.65 6.95
N PRO A 63 4.95 -16.11 7.00
CA PRO A 63 5.29 -17.45 7.45
C PRO A 63 4.83 -17.59 8.90
N GLY A 64 3.76 -18.37 9.10
CA GLY A 64 3.09 -18.46 10.39
C GLY A 64 4.03 -19.02 11.46
N ARG A 65 4.02 -18.40 12.65
CA ARG A 65 4.38 -19.13 13.88
C ARG A 65 3.10 -19.74 14.46
N PRO A 66 3.17 -20.87 15.16
CA PRO A 66 2.01 -21.40 15.87
C PRO A 66 1.38 -20.34 16.79
N GLY A 67 0.12 -19.97 16.54
CA GLY A 67 -0.61 -18.95 17.29
C GLY A 67 -0.51 -17.51 16.74
N ALA A 68 0.19 -17.27 15.63
CA ALA A 68 0.18 -15.98 14.94
C ALA A 68 -1.13 -15.78 14.14
N LEU A 69 -1.55 -14.52 14.01
CA LEU A 69 -2.66 -14.15 13.12
C LEU A 69 -2.27 -14.40 11.65
N PRO A 70 -3.20 -14.85 10.79
CA PRO A 70 -2.92 -15.28 9.42
C PRO A 70 -2.84 -14.09 8.45
N TYR A 71 -2.00 -13.10 8.75
CA TYR A 71 -1.81 -11.96 7.87
C TYR A 71 -1.26 -12.39 6.50
N ASP A 72 -1.92 -11.93 5.44
CA ASP A 72 -1.65 -12.36 4.06
C ASP A 72 -1.20 -11.22 3.14
N ARG A 73 -1.13 -10.00 3.68
CA ARG A 73 -0.70 -8.82 2.95
C ARG A 73 -0.17 -7.75 3.90
N MET A 74 0.69 -6.89 3.37
CA MET A 74 1.17 -5.68 4.02
C MET A 74 0.56 -4.47 3.31
N LEU A 75 -0.15 -3.63 4.07
CA LEU A 75 -0.56 -2.31 3.62
C LEU A 75 0.55 -1.31 3.97
N LEU A 76 0.98 -0.54 2.97
CA LEU A 76 1.92 0.55 3.15
C LEU A 76 1.20 1.87 2.90
N ASP A 77 1.15 2.71 3.92
CA ASP A 77 0.62 4.06 3.89
C ASP A 77 1.75 5.07 3.72
N ILE A 78 1.58 5.95 2.74
CA ILE A 78 2.51 7.04 2.43
C ILE A 78 1.73 8.34 2.42
N SER A 79 1.96 9.22 3.39
CA SER A 79 1.14 10.44 3.53
C SER A 79 1.96 11.65 3.98
N ALA A 80 1.56 12.82 3.48
CA ALA A 80 2.11 14.12 3.87
C ALA A 80 1.26 14.82 4.96
N HIS A 81 0.51 14.04 5.77
CA HIS A 81 -0.31 14.51 6.91
C HIS A 81 -1.14 15.78 6.65
N GLY A 82 -1.78 15.87 5.47
CA GLY A 82 -2.65 16.99 5.11
C GLY A 82 -1.93 18.21 4.54
N THR A 83 -0.62 18.14 4.27
CA THR A 83 0.10 19.13 3.46
C THR A 83 0.26 18.61 2.02
N PRO A 84 -0.37 19.23 1.01
CA PRO A 84 -0.24 18.75 -0.36
C PRO A 84 1.19 19.01 -0.85
N LEU A 85 1.72 18.12 -1.69
CA LEU A 85 3.08 18.26 -2.25
C LEU A 85 3.25 19.55 -3.06
N ASN A 86 2.17 20.00 -3.68
CA ASN A 86 2.08 21.23 -4.46
C ASN A 86 0.60 21.58 -4.68
N ASP A 87 0.34 22.73 -5.32
CA ASP A 87 -1.00 23.17 -5.71
C ASP A 87 -1.54 22.45 -6.96
N GLU A 88 -0.86 21.40 -7.46
CA GLU A 88 -1.21 20.63 -8.66
C GLU A 88 -1.63 19.19 -8.30
N PRO A 89 -2.94 18.93 -8.05
CA PRO A 89 -3.40 17.62 -7.61
C PRO A 89 -2.97 16.47 -8.52
N HIS A 90 -2.96 16.68 -9.84
CA HIS A 90 -2.51 15.67 -10.81
C HIS A 90 -1.06 15.26 -10.59
N ARG A 91 -0.19 16.23 -10.35
CA ARG A 91 1.24 15.98 -10.11
C ARG A 91 1.45 15.30 -8.75
N ALA A 92 0.66 15.66 -7.74
CA ALA A 92 0.69 14.97 -6.45
C ALA A 92 0.31 13.48 -6.58
N HIS A 93 -0.75 13.16 -7.33
CA HIS A 93 -1.14 11.77 -7.59
C HIS A 93 -0.04 10.97 -8.28
N GLU A 94 0.64 11.54 -9.27
CA GLU A 94 1.73 10.88 -9.97
C GLU A 94 2.93 10.63 -9.05
N VAL A 95 3.34 11.63 -8.27
CA VAL A 95 4.48 11.51 -7.35
C VAL A 95 4.23 10.45 -6.27
N PHE A 96 3.07 10.51 -5.60
CA PHE A 96 2.73 9.51 -4.58
C PHE A 96 2.53 8.12 -5.18
N GLY A 97 1.93 8.03 -6.37
CA GLY A 97 1.76 6.76 -7.08
C GLY A 97 3.10 6.09 -7.41
N LEU A 98 4.05 6.86 -7.96
CA LEU A 98 5.41 6.37 -8.23
C LEU A 98 6.15 5.97 -6.96
N LEU A 99 6.07 6.80 -5.92
CA LEU A 99 6.72 6.52 -4.64
C LEU A 99 6.18 5.24 -4.00
N ALA A 100 4.86 5.03 -4.05
CA ALA A 100 4.21 3.83 -3.54
C ALA A 100 4.61 2.56 -4.30
N GLN A 101 4.61 2.59 -5.64
CA GLN A 101 5.08 1.46 -6.46
C GLN A 101 6.53 1.11 -6.14
N HIS A 102 7.39 2.13 -6.00
CA HIS A 102 8.81 1.92 -5.71
C HIS A 102 9.03 1.36 -4.29
N ALA A 103 8.32 1.88 -3.30
CA ALA A 103 8.39 1.41 -1.93
C ALA A 103 7.86 -0.02 -1.80
N ALA A 104 6.73 -0.33 -2.44
CA ALA A 104 6.15 -1.66 -2.49
C ALA A 104 7.11 -2.68 -3.10
N SER A 105 7.73 -2.36 -4.24
CA SER A 105 8.70 -3.25 -4.89
C SER A 105 9.90 -3.54 -3.98
N ARG A 106 10.47 -2.50 -3.36
CA ARG A 106 11.58 -2.66 -2.42
C ARG A 106 11.21 -3.44 -1.16
N LEU A 107 9.96 -3.33 -0.73
CA LEU A 107 9.45 -4.05 0.42
C LEU A 107 9.23 -5.53 0.06
N ALA A 108 8.59 -5.80 -1.08
CA ALA A 108 8.38 -7.16 -1.59
C ALA A 108 9.70 -7.94 -1.73
N ASP A 109 10.78 -7.29 -2.18
CA ASP A 109 12.11 -7.90 -2.28
C ASP A 109 12.73 -8.27 -0.91
N LYS A 110 12.25 -7.66 0.18
CA LYS A 110 12.79 -7.82 1.53
C LYS A 110 11.89 -8.62 2.47
N LEU A 111 10.61 -8.72 2.16
CA LEU A 111 9.67 -9.49 2.95
C LEU A 111 9.93 -10.97 2.72
N ASP A 112 10.13 -11.72 3.81
CA ASP A 112 10.17 -13.17 3.79
C ASP A 112 8.74 -13.71 3.64
N CYS A 113 8.17 -13.63 2.44
CA CYS A 113 6.84 -14.16 2.14
C CYS A 113 6.92 -15.65 1.82
N GLU A 114 5.97 -16.45 2.32
CA GLU A 114 5.78 -17.77 1.72
C GLU A 114 5.35 -17.56 0.26
N GLN A 115 6.16 -18.06 -0.68
CA GLN A 115 5.74 -18.07 -2.07
C GLN A 115 4.51 -18.97 -2.15
N GLN A 116 3.36 -18.40 -2.50
CA GLN A 116 2.17 -19.17 -2.85
C GLN A 116 2.61 -20.31 -3.76
N GLY A 117 2.36 -21.53 -3.30
CA GLY A 117 2.80 -22.73 -3.97
C GLY A 117 2.50 -22.62 -5.46
N LYS A 118 3.52 -22.84 -6.28
CA LYS A 118 3.37 -23.15 -7.71
C LYS A 118 2.41 -24.33 -7.84
N GLN A 119 1.10 -24.08 -7.90
CA GLN A 119 0.14 -25.07 -8.36
C GLN A 119 0.11 -25.01 -9.89
N GLY A 120 0.84 -25.94 -10.51
CA GLY A 120 0.54 -26.38 -11.88
C GLY A 120 1.73 -26.69 -12.77
N SER A 121 2.33 -27.89 -12.62
CA SER A 121 2.74 -28.78 -13.74
C SER A 121 3.53 -29.97 -13.15
N GLY A 122 3.08 -31.22 -13.13
CA GLY A 122 1.86 -31.79 -13.67
C GLY A 122 1.66 -33.22 -13.16
N ARG A 123 0.43 -33.72 -13.39
CA ARG A 123 0.07 -35.15 -13.40
C ARG A 123 1.11 -35.95 -14.20
N LYS A 124 1.74 -36.96 -13.62
CA LYS A 124 1.34 -38.38 -13.64
C LYS A 124 2.46 -39.24 -13.05
#